data_AF-A0A6B8RQM5-F1
#
_entry.id   AF-A0A6B8RQM5-F1
#
_cell.length_a   1.000
_cell.length_b   1.000
_cell.length_c   1.000
_cell.angle_alpha   90.00
_cell.angle_beta   90.00
_cell.angle_gamma   90.00
#
_symmetry.space_group_name_H-M   'P 1'
#
loop_
_entity.id
_entity.type
_entity.pdbx_description
1 polymer ?
#
loop_
_entity_poly.entity_id
_entity_poly.type
_entity_poly.pdbx_seq_one_letter_code
_entity_poly.pdbx_strand_id
1 'polypeptide(L)'
;MSKRMAKTWEQEQEILEQMRQDGVPDEDLVVDDILSEEDGILLVRKSTLTYLAGDYYFGVSYEMWQDAEMYKQGIYGEYLEDEDEIAYCIPLVGQDDGEAMEQFRLALAEIKE
;
A
#
# COMPACT_ATOMS: atom_id res chain seq x y z
N MET A 1 -17.31 -12.45 5.75
CA MET A 1 -15.95 -12.32 5.20
C MET A 1 -14.97 -12.70 6.29
N SER A 2 -14.03 -13.60 6.02
CA SER A 2 -12.97 -13.94 6.97
C SER A 2 -12.05 -12.74 7.11
N LYS A 3 -11.88 -12.17 8.31
CA LYS A 3 -10.88 -11.12 8.53
C LYS A 3 -9.50 -11.72 8.24
N ARG A 4 -8.91 -11.38 7.10
CA ARG A 4 -7.49 -11.65 6.85
C ARG A 4 -6.73 -10.86 7.91
N MET A 5 -5.90 -11.53 8.70
CA MET A 5 -4.99 -10.82 9.60
C MET A 5 -3.92 -10.16 8.74
N ALA A 6 -3.65 -8.87 9.00
CA ALA A 6 -2.52 -8.17 8.42
C ALA A 6 -1.22 -8.90 8.78
N LYS A 7 -0.28 -8.94 7.84
CA LYS A 7 1.06 -9.51 8.08
C LYS A 7 1.85 -8.60 9.00
N THR A 8 2.86 -9.13 9.68
CA THR A 8 3.85 -8.28 10.35
C THR A 8 4.90 -7.80 9.36
N TRP A 9 5.66 -6.76 9.72
CA TRP A 9 6.74 -6.26 8.87
C TRP A 9 7.83 -7.31 8.64
N GLU A 10 8.14 -8.14 9.65
CA GLU A 10 9.09 -9.24 9.50
C GLU A 10 8.61 -10.26 8.47
N GLN A 11 7.32 -10.59 8.47
CA GLN A 11 6.75 -11.51 7.49
C GLN A 11 6.82 -10.96 6.06
N GLU A 12 6.62 -9.66 5.88
CA GLU A 12 6.73 -9.03 4.57
C GLU A 12 8.18 -8.93 4.09
N GLN A 13 9.10 -8.61 4.99
CA GLN A 13 10.52 -8.64 4.68
C GLN A 13 10.98 -10.05 4.28
N GLU A 14 10.55 -11.10 5.00
CA GLU A 14 10.84 -12.49 4.65
C GLU A 14 10.31 -12.86 3.25
N ILE A 15 9.08 -12.44 2.92
CA ILE A 15 8.50 -12.67 1.58
C ILE A 15 9.35 -11.98 0.50
N LEU A 16 9.72 -10.72 0.71
CA LEU A 16 10.53 -9.95 -0.24
C LEU A 16 11.93 -10.54 -0.43
N GLU A 17 12.57 -10.98 0.66
CA GLU A 17 13.85 -11.66 0.60
C GLU A 17 13.76 -12.99 -0.15
N GLN A 18 12.65 -13.73 0.00
CA GLN A 18 12.39 -14.94 -0.76
C GLN A 18 12.16 -14.64 -2.25
N MET A 19 11.35 -13.63 -2.59
CA MET A 19 11.14 -13.19 -3.98
C MET A 19 12.46 -12.85 -4.68
N ARG A 20 13.35 -12.14 -3.97
CA ARG A 20 14.70 -11.83 -4.45
C ARG A 20 15.53 -13.09 -4.70
N GLN A 21 15.49 -14.07 -3.78
CA GLN A 21 16.18 -15.35 -3.95
C GLN A 21 15.63 -16.16 -5.13
N ASP A 22 14.34 -16.03 -5.40
CA ASP A 22 13.65 -16.68 -6.52
C ASP A 22 13.91 -15.97 -7.86
N GLY A 23 14.61 -14.83 -7.85
CA GLY A 23 15.03 -14.08 -9.04
C GLY A 23 13.97 -13.13 -9.59
N VAL A 24 13.01 -12.69 -8.76
CA VAL A 24 12.11 -11.59 -9.10
C VAL A 24 12.93 -10.32 -9.40
N PRO A 25 12.64 -9.58 -10.48
CA PRO A 25 13.33 -8.32 -10.79
C PRO A 25 13.26 -7.31 -9.65
N ASP A 26 14.30 -6.50 -9.48
CA ASP A 26 14.39 -5.54 -8.36
C ASP A 26 13.22 -4.54 -8.36
N GLU A 27 12.74 -4.13 -9.54
CA GLU A 27 11.57 -3.25 -9.70
C GLU A 27 10.25 -3.88 -9.23
N ASP A 28 10.19 -5.22 -9.16
CA ASP A 28 9.00 -6.00 -8.81
C ASP A 28 9.07 -6.53 -7.35
N LEU A 29 10.10 -6.17 -6.59
CA LEU A 29 10.24 -6.52 -5.17
C LEU A 29 9.33 -5.65 -4.29
N VAL A 30 8.02 -5.84 -4.47
CA VAL A 30 6.95 -5.14 -3.78
C VAL A 30 5.93 -6.15 -3.25
N VAL A 31 5.49 -5.95 -2.00
CA VAL A 31 4.42 -6.71 -1.36
C VAL A 31 3.40 -5.73 -0.81
N ASP A 32 2.16 -5.92 -1.22
CA ASP A 32 1.03 -5.12 -0.74
C ASP A 32 0.23 -5.91 0.33
N ASP A 33 -0.23 -5.20 1.35
CA ASP A 33 -1.14 -5.73 2.38
C ASP A 33 -2.25 -4.71 2.69
N ILE A 34 -3.49 -5.15 2.52
CA ILE A 34 -4.66 -4.35 2.86
C ILE A 34 -4.84 -4.45 4.37
N LEU A 35 -4.61 -3.34 5.06
CA LEU A 35 -4.74 -3.24 6.52
C LEU A 35 -6.20 -3.02 6.93
N SER A 36 -6.95 -2.27 6.13
CA SER A 36 -8.35 -1.96 6.38
C SER A 36 -9.12 -1.68 5.08
N GLU A 37 -10.42 -1.95 5.10
CA GLU A 37 -11.38 -1.64 4.03
C GLU A 37 -12.67 -1.16 4.68
N GLU A 38 -13.07 0.09 4.43
CA GLU A 38 -14.26 0.73 5.00
C GLU A 38 -14.98 1.53 3.92
N ASP A 39 -16.26 1.25 3.69
CA ASP A 39 -17.11 1.93 2.69
C ASP A 39 -16.50 2.00 1.27
N GLY A 40 -15.70 1.00 0.89
CA GLY A 40 -15.03 0.94 -0.42
C GLY A 40 -13.69 1.68 -0.49
N ILE A 41 -13.21 2.24 0.62
CA ILE A 41 -11.91 2.90 0.74
C ILE A 41 -10.93 1.93 1.43
N LEU A 42 -9.70 1.83 0.92
CA LEU A 42 -8.66 0.95 1.47
C LEU A 42 -7.56 1.74 2.17
N LEU A 43 -7.00 1.14 3.22
CA LEU A 43 -5.65 1.42 3.68
C LEU A 43 -4.75 0.26 3.26
N VAL A 44 -3.74 0.56 2.45
CA VAL A 44 -2.78 -0.41 1.93
C VAL A 44 -1.40 -0.08 2.49
N ARG A 45 -0.71 -1.08 3.02
CA ARG A 45 0.72 -1.02 3.30
C ARG A 45 1.46 -1.62 2.10
N LYS A 46 2.42 -0.87 1.56
CA LYS A 46 3.34 -1.31 0.52
C LYS A 46 4.73 -1.46 1.10
N SER A 47 5.18 -2.70 1.15
CA SER A 47 6.52 -3.08 1.55
C SER A 47 7.39 -3.32 0.32
N THR A 48 8.60 -2.80 0.33
CA THR A 48 9.52 -2.82 -0.80
C THR A 48 10.90 -3.25 -0.35
N LEU A 49 11.64 -3.94 -1.23
CA LEU A 49 13.05 -4.24 -1.03
C LEU A 49 13.86 -3.57 -2.14
N THR A 50 14.43 -2.40 -1.85
CA THR A 50 15.10 -1.56 -2.84
C THR A 50 16.61 -1.81 -2.85
N TYR A 51 17.16 -2.08 -4.04
CA TYR A 51 18.62 -2.15 -4.21
C TYR A 51 19.22 -0.74 -4.38
N LEU A 52 20.12 -0.37 -3.48
CA LEU A 52 20.82 0.91 -3.52
C LEU A 52 22.27 0.75 -3.07
N ALA A 53 23.21 1.30 -3.84
CA ALA A 53 24.62 1.39 -3.47
C ALA A 53 25.31 0.07 -3.06
N GLY A 54 24.83 -1.07 -3.56
CA GLY A 54 25.41 -2.39 -3.26
C GLY A 54 24.61 -3.23 -2.27
N ASP A 55 23.64 -2.63 -1.60
CA ASP A 55 22.86 -3.26 -0.52
C ASP A 55 21.34 -3.16 -0.79
N TYR A 56 20.58 -4.03 -0.13
CA TYR A 56 19.11 -4.00 -0.17
C TYR A 56 18.55 -3.37 1.09
N TYR A 57 17.58 -2.48 0.92
CA TYR A 57 16.91 -1.76 1.99
C TYR A 57 15.42 -2.09 2.00
N PHE A 58 14.93 -2.54 3.14
CA PHE A 58 13.49 -2.71 3.38
C PHE A 58 12.85 -1.36 3.66
N GLY A 59 11.80 -1.04 2.92
CA GLY A 59 11.04 0.19 3.05
C GLY A 59 9.55 -0.09 3.10
N VAL A 60 8.83 0.68 3.92
CA VAL A 60 7.38 0.62 4.05
C VAL A 60 6.79 1.98 3.70
N SER A 61 5.72 1.97 2.93
CA SER A 61 4.88 3.14 2.67
C SER A 61 3.41 2.74 2.82
N TYR A 62 2.55 3.72 3.06
CA TYR A 62 1.12 3.48 3.16
C TYR A 62 0.40 4.32 2.12
N GLU A 63 -0.69 3.78 1.60
CA GLU A 63 -1.53 4.40 0.60
C GLU A 63 -2.99 4.26 1.01
N MET A 64 -3.72 5.37 0.99
CA MET A 64 -5.17 5.36 1.13
C MET A 64 -5.81 5.40 -0.25
N TRP A 65 -6.56 4.37 -0.59
CA TRP A 65 -7.24 4.23 -1.88
C TRP A 65 -8.73 4.54 -1.74
N GLN A 66 -9.24 5.49 -2.51
CA GLN A 66 -10.65 5.90 -2.46
C GLN A 66 -11.60 4.90 -3.13
N ASP A 67 -11.08 4.02 -3.98
CA ASP A 67 -11.85 2.97 -4.66
C ASP A 67 -11.13 1.62 -4.57
N ALA A 68 -11.68 0.72 -3.77
CA ALA A 68 -11.17 -0.63 -3.53
C ALA A 68 -11.20 -1.51 -4.78
N GLU A 69 -12.19 -1.34 -5.65
CA GLU A 69 -12.31 -2.15 -6.87
C GLU A 69 -11.25 -1.76 -7.89
N MET A 70 -10.99 -0.46 -8.06
CA MET A 70 -9.91 0.03 -8.94
C MET A 70 -8.55 -0.48 -8.49
N TYR A 71 -8.26 -0.43 -7.18
CA TYR A 71 -7.03 -0.98 -6.63
C TYR A 71 -6.92 -2.50 -6.90
N LYS A 72 -7.97 -3.27 -6.62
CA LYS A 72 -7.99 -4.74 -6.81
C LYS A 72 -7.86 -5.15 -8.28
N GLN A 73 -8.28 -4.29 -9.21
CA GLN A 73 -8.13 -4.48 -10.66
C GLN A 73 -6.73 -4.10 -11.17
N GLY A 74 -5.88 -3.52 -10.31
CA GLY A 74 -4.56 -3.04 -10.70
C GLY A 74 -4.59 -1.77 -11.55
N ILE A 75 -5.66 -0.97 -11.42
CA ILE A 75 -5.81 0.30 -12.14
C ILE A 75 -5.17 1.39 -11.28
N TYR A 76 -3.87 1.60 -11.49
CA TYR A 76 -3.09 2.59 -10.77
C TYR A 76 -3.12 3.92 -11.52
N GLY A 77 -4.18 4.71 -11.30
CA GLY A 77 -4.30 6.09 -11.77
C GLY A 77 -3.80 6.31 -13.20
N GLU A 78 -4.44 5.68 -14.19
CA GLU A 78 -4.21 6.11 -15.56
C GLU A 78 -4.70 7.55 -15.68
N TYR A 79 -3.84 8.44 -16.20
CA TYR A 79 -4.20 9.79 -16.59
C TYR A 79 -5.47 9.73 -17.45
N LEU A 80 -6.63 10.02 -16.87
CA LEU A 80 -7.83 10.26 -17.65
C LEU A 80 -7.54 11.51 -18.49
N GLU A 81 -7.86 11.46 -19.78
CA GLU A 81 -7.53 12.51 -20.76
C GLU A 81 -8.22 13.86 -20.47
N ASP A 82 -9.02 13.95 -19.40
CA ASP A 82 -9.72 15.14 -18.96
C ASP A 82 -9.10 15.62 -17.62
N GLU A 83 -8.79 16.91 -17.55
CA GLU A 83 -8.01 17.63 -16.50
C GLU A 83 -8.56 17.56 -15.06
N ASP A 84 -9.48 16.66 -14.75
CA ASP A 84 -9.94 16.38 -13.40
C ASP A 84 -9.02 15.36 -12.73
N GLU A 85 -8.14 15.86 -11.87
CA GLU A 85 -7.16 15.12 -11.09
C GLU A 85 -7.86 14.13 -10.14
N ILE A 86 -8.15 12.91 -10.60
CA ILE A 86 -8.67 11.87 -9.70
C ILE A 86 -7.48 11.22 -8.98
N ALA A 87 -7.07 11.84 -7.88
CA ALA A 87 -6.16 11.23 -6.92
C ALA A 87 -6.89 10.09 -6.18
N TYR A 88 -7.05 8.94 -6.83
CA TYR A 88 -7.59 7.73 -6.20
C TYR A 88 -6.71 7.23 -5.05
N CYS A 89 -5.49 7.73 -4.91
CA CYS A 89 -4.50 7.32 -3.94
C CYS A 89 -3.88 8.53 -3.22
N ILE A 90 -3.87 8.49 -1.88
CA ILE A 90 -3.19 9.47 -1.04
C ILE A 90 -2.01 8.75 -0.33
N PRO A 91 -0.75 9.13 -0.58
CA PRO A 91 0.39 8.54 0.11
C PRO A 91 0.48 9.06 1.55
N LEU A 92 0.67 8.15 2.51
CA LEU A 92 0.88 8.46 3.92
C LEU A 92 2.35 8.10 4.26
N VAL A 93 3.21 9.13 4.31
CA VAL A 93 4.67 8.96 4.44
C VAL A 93 5.12 9.04 5.90
N GLY A 94 6.09 8.20 6.27
CA GLY A 94 6.83 8.30 7.53
C GLY A 94 6.08 7.79 8.77
N GLN A 95 5.07 6.95 8.58
CA GLN A 95 4.17 6.45 9.63
C GLN A 95 4.45 4.99 9.98
N ASP A 96 4.00 4.55 11.16
CA ASP A 96 3.82 3.13 11.47
C ASP A 96 2.37 2.68 11.24
N ASP A 97 2.09 1.38 11.38
CA ASP A 97 0.75 0.81 11.19
C ASP A 97 -0.30 1.53 12.06
N GLY A 98 0.06 1.93 13.28
CA GLY A 98 -0.85 2.58 14.22
C GLY A 98 -1.18 4.01 13.80
N GLU A 99 -0.17 4.79 13.41
CA GLU A 99 -0.35 6.15 12.90
C GLU A 99 -1.14 6.16 11.59
N ALA A 100 -0.83 5.23 10.67
CA ALA A 100 -1.54 5.11 9.39
C ALA A 100 -3.02 4.75 9.59
N MET A 101 -3.32 3.83 10.51
CA MET A 101 -4.70 3.48 10.86
C MET A 101 -5.47 4.66 11.48
N GLU A 102 -4.82 5.48 12.32
CA GLU A 102 -5.46 6.65 12.91
C GLU A 102 -5.74 7.74 11.87
N GLN A 103 -4.80 8.01 10.96
CA GLN A 103 -5.02 8.95 9.86
C GLN A 103 -6.12 8.47 8.92
N PHE A 104 -6.12 7.18 8.60
CA PHE A 104 -7.20 6.56 7.82
C PHE A 104 -8.56 6.78 8.48
N ARG A 105 -8.67 6.55 9.79
CA ARG A 105 -9.91 6.78 10.55
C ARG A 105 -10.35 8.25 10.53
N LEU A 106 -9.42 9.18 10.64
CA LEU A 106 -9.71 10.62 10.57
C LEU A 106 -10.20 11.03 9.18
N ALA A 107 -9.52 10.58 8.12
CA ALA A 107 -9.92 10.84 6.74
C ALA A 107 -11.31 10.28 6.42
N LEU A 108 -11.62 9.07 6.88
CA LEU A 108 -12.96 8.49 6.74
C LEU A 108 -14.05 9.29 7.45
N ALA A 109 -13.73 9.97 8.55
CA ALA A 109 -14.69 10.80 9.26
C ALA A 109 -15.01 12.09 8.47
N GLU A 110 -13.99 12.71 7.87
CA GLU A 110 -14.16 13.92 7.05
C GLU A 110 -15.00 13.68 5.79
N ILE A 111 -14.89 12.50 5.17
CA ILE A 111 -15.68 12.13 3.98
C ILE A 111 -17.18 11.95 4.31
N LYS A 112 -17.52 11.67 5.57
CA LYS A 112 -18.89 11.38 6.01
C LYS A 112 -19.68 12.61 6.48
N GLU A 113 -19.03 13.77 6.60
CA GLU A 113 -19.67 15.05 6.94
C GLU A 113 -20.15 15.82 5.70
#